data_AF-A0A2N5KYU9-F1
#
_entry.id   AF-A0A2N5KYU9-F1
#
_cell.length_a   1.000
_cell.length_b   1.000
_cell.length_c   1.000
_cell.angle_alpha   90.00
_cell.angle_beta   90.00
_cell.angle_gamma   90.00
#
_symmetry.space_group_name_H-M   'P 1'
#
loop_
_entity.id
_entity.type
_entity.pdbx_description
1 polymer ?
#
loop_
_entity_poly.entity_id
_entity_poly.type
_entity_poly.pdbx_seq_one_letter_code
_entity_poly.pdbx_strand_id
1 'polypeptide(L)'
;MDQPKLFDLPFDDVNTGDQFYCEATNTTYTVVWMFTGFFNGALLVRTHLDTNFSEVCDYAKQKSHNSAMEEIAGILRELDRQDPLKQIRKRKG
;
A
#
# COMPACT_ATOMS: atom_id res chain seq x y z
N MET A 1 22.14 3.46 10.88
CA MET A 1 20.86 4.14 11.15
C MET A 1 19.81 3.34 10.42
N ASP A 2 18.97 2.61 11.15
CA ASP A 2 17.82 1.93 10.55
C ASP A 2 16.90 2.98 9.96
N GLN A 3 16.59 2.82 8.67
CA GLN A 3 15.58 3.66 8.03
C GLN A 3 14.25 3.36 8.72
N PRO A 4 13.49 4.38 9.15
CA PRO A 4 12.13 4.17 9.62
C PRO A 4 11.34 3.49 8.50
N LYS A 5 10.86 2.28 8.77
CA LYS A 5 9.94 1.57 7.91
C LYS A 5 8.52 1.98 8.29
N LEU A 6 7.68 2.16 7.29
CA LEU A 6 6.26 2.42 7.43
C LEU A 6 5.51 1.13 7.80
N PHE A 7 6.06 -0.02 7.42
CA PHE A 7 5.46 -1.35 7.63
C PHE A 7 6.45 -2.34 8.26
N ASP A 8 5.94 -3.18 9.16
CA ASP A 8 6.75 -4.19 9.88
C ASP A 8 7.04 -5.46 9.07
N LEU A 9 6.31 -5.68 7.97
CA LEU A 9 6.37 -6.90 7.16
C LEU A 9 7.10 -6.68 5.83
N PRO A 10 7.89 -7.68 5.35
CA PRO A 10 8.50 -7.64 4.02
C PRO A 10 7.44 -7.79 2.92
N PHE A 11 7.71 -7.19 1.75
CA PHE A 11 6.81 -7.21 0.58
C PHE A 11 7.20 -8.28 -0.45
N ASP A 12 7.93 -9.32 -0.05
CA ASP A 12 8.47 -10.29 -1.02
C ASP A 12 7.40 -11.30 -1.49
N ASP A 13 6.37 -11.53 -0.68
CA ASP A 13 5.26 -12.46 -0.95
C ASP A 13 3.90 -11.78 -0.80
N VAL A 14 3.68 -10.64 -1.47
CA VAL A 14 2.40 -9.95 -1.44
C VAL A 14 1.32 -10.80 -2.12
N ASN A 15 0.22 -11.03 -1.42
CA ASN A 15 -0.93 -11.79 -1.88
C ASN A 15 -2.22 -10.99 -1.72
N THR A 16 -3.26 -11.47 -2.41
CA THR A 16 -4.61 -10.92 -2.21
C THR A 16 -5.12 -11.22 -0.81
N GLY A 17 -5.68 -10.20 -0.16
CA GLY A 17 -6.15 -10.26 1.22
C GLY A 17 -5.11 -9.79 2.24
N ASP A 18 -3.85 -9.63 1.83
CA ASP A 18 -2.81 -9.11 2.72
C ASP A 18 -3.15 -7.70 3.18
N GLN A 19 -2.82 -7.43 4.45
CA GLN A 19 -3.04 -6.15 5.11
C GLN A 19 -1.74 -5.64 5.71
N PHE A 20 -1.39 -4.41 5.39
CA PHE A 20 -0.20 -3.73 5.89
C PHE A 20 -0.63 -2.55 6.74
N TYR A 21 -0.31 -2.58 8.03
CA TYR A 21 -0.64 -1.50 8.95
C TYR A 21 0.46 -0.44 8.98
N CYS A 22 0.06 0.82 8.86
CA CYS A 22 0.91 1.98 9.05
C CYS A 22 0.47 2.71 10.32
N GLU A 23 1.28 2.60 11.37
CA GLU A 23 1.07 3.29 12.65
C GLU A 23 1.11 4.82 12.49
N ALA A 24 2.02 5.33 11.66
CA ALA A 24 2.26 6.77 11.52
C ALA A 24 1.03 7.55 11.01
N THR A 25 0.21 6.91 10.18
CA THR A 25 -1.02 7.50 9.62
C THR A 25 -2.30 6.84 10.13
N ASN A 26 -2.18 5.88 11.05
CA ASN A 26 -3.29 5.05 11.55
C ASN A 26 -4.16 4.48 10.43
N THR A 27 -3.51 3.88 9.43
CA THR A 27 -4.16 3.36 8.22
C THR A 27 -3.74 1.94 7.94
N THR A 28 -4.67 1.15 7.39
CA THR A 28 -4.36 -0.16 6.80
C THR A 28 -4.38 -0.07 5.28
N TYR A 29 -3.44 -0.76 4.64
CA TYR A 29 -3.36 -0.94 3.20
C TYR A 29 -3.69 -2.40 2.90
N THR A 30 -4.80 -2.64 2.22
CA THR A 30 -5.29 -3.99 1.89
C THR A 30 -5.14 -4.26 0.41
N VAL A 31 -4.59 -5.42 0.07
CA VAL A 31 -4.47 -5.86 -1.32
C VAL A 31 -5.72 -6.62 -1.73
N VAL A 32 -6.39 -6.18 -2.79
CA VAL A 32 -7.66 -6.76 -3.25
C VAL A 32 -7.54 -7.15 -4.72
N TRP A 33 -7.77 -8.42 -5.05
CA TRP A 33 -7.97 -8.81 -6.45
C TRP A 33 -9.39 -8.47 -6.88
N MET A 34 -9.52 -7.82 -8.03
CA MET A 34 -10.81 -7.48 -8.60
C MET A 34 -10.89 -7.89 -10.06
N PHE A 35 -11.98 -8.58 -10.38
CA PHE A 35 -12.38 -8.90 -11.75
C PHE A 35 -13.80 -8.36 -12.00
N THR A 36 -13.90 -7.40 -12.90
CA THR A 36 -15.14 -6.81 -13.41
C THR A 36 -15.05 -6.72 -14.94
N GLY A 37 -16.18 -6.46 -15.62
CA GLY A 37 -16.20 -6.29 -17.07
C GLY A 37 -15.25 -5.20 -17.61
N PHE A 38 -14.79 -4.27 -16.77
CA PHE A 38 -13.93 -3.15 -17.16
C PHE A 38 -12.53 -3.16 -16.49
N PHE A 39 -12.30 -4.07 -15.55
CA PHE A 39 -11.07 -4.16 -14.77
C PHE A 39 -10.75 -5.61 -14.40
N ASN A 40 -9.51 -6.02 -14.64
CA ASN A 40 -8.97 -7.27 -14.14
C ASN A 40 -7.58 -6.97 -13.58
N GLY A 41 -7.38 -7.16 -12.28
CA GLY A 41 -6.11 -6.82 -11.64
C GLY A 41 -6.18 -6.71 -10.13
N ALA A 42 -5.13 -6.15 -9.55
CA ALA A 42 -5.04 -5.91 -8.11
C ALA A 42 -5.28 -4.44 -7.78
N LEU A 43 -5.91 -4.19 -6.64
CA LEU A 43 -6.15 -2.89 -6.05
C LEU A 43 -5.42 -2.81 -4.72
N LEU A 44 -4.87 -1.64 -4.41
CA LEU A 44 -4.41 -1.30 -3.08
C LEU A 44 -5.44 -0.36 -2.45
N VAL A 45 -6.11 -0.84 -1.40
CA VAL A 45 -7.16 -0.10 -0.70
C VAL A 45 -6.60 0.42 0.61
N ARG A 46 -6.59 1.73 0.77
CA ARG A 46 -6.24 2.38 2.04
C ARG A 46 -7.50 2.58 2.87
N THR A 47 -7.46 2.18 4.13
CA THR A 47 -8.53 2.42 5.11
C THR A 47 -7.98 3.22 6.30
N HIS A 48 -8.60 4.36 6.58
CA HIS A 48 -8.33 5.16 7.78
C HIS A 48 -9.10 4.57 8.97
N LEU A 49 -8.39 4.10 10.00
CA LEU A 49 -9.02 3.38 11.11
C LEU A 49 -9.87 4.30 12.01
N ASP A 50 -9.54 5.60 12.08
CA ASP A 50 -10.30 6.56 12.89
C ASP A 50 -11.68 6.86 12.33
N THR A 51 -11.82 6.86 11.01
CA THR A 51 -13.05 7.24 10.31
C THR A 51 -13.76 6.07 9.63
N ASN A 52 -13.12 4.90 9.56
CA ASN A 52 -13.53 3.76 8.72
C ASN A 52 -13.75 4.15 7.24
N PHE A 53 -13.09 5.21 6.78
CA PHE A 53 -13.13 5.61 5.38
C PHE A 53 -12.11 4.79 4.58
N SER A 54 -12.58 4.20 3.49
CA SER A 54 -11.75 3.40 2.57
C SER A 54 -11.73 4.00 1.18
N GLU A 55 -10.57 3.99 0.54
CA GLU A 55 -10.39 4.41 -0.85
C GLU A 55 -9.36 3.54 -1.57
N VAL A 56 -9.49 3.43 -2.90
CA VAL A 56 -8.46 2.82 -3.73
C VAL A 56 -7.35 3.85 -3.93
N CYS A 57 -6.16 3.59 -3.39
CA CYS A 57 -5.03 4.51 -3.51
C CYS A 57 -4.09 4.18 -4.68
N ASP A 58 -4.05 2.92 -5.12
CA ASP A 58 -3.29 2.49 -6.29
C ASP A 58 -3.85 1.18 -6.88
N TYR A 59 -3.42 0.80 -8.08
CA TYR A 59 -3.85 -0.43 -8.75
C TYR A 59 -2.86 -0.94 -9.79
N ALA A 60 -2.91 -2.25 -10.02
CA ALA A 60 -2.20 -2.97 -11.08
C ALA A 60 -3.21 -3.59 -12.06
N LYS A 61 -3.42 -2.97 -13.24
CA LYS A 61 -4.46 -3.37 -14.22
C LYS A 61 -3.91 -4.28 -15.34
N GLN A 62 -4.73 -5.23 -15.80
CA GLN A 62 -4.54 -6.03 -17.02
C GLN A 62 -3.27 -6.89 -17.03
N LYS A 63 -2.86 -7.38 -15.86
CA LYS A 63 -1.74 -8.30 -15.69
C LYS A 63 -2.22 -9.68 -15.24
N SER A 64 -1.35 -10.69 -15.36
CA SER A 64 -1.55 -11.95 -14.63
C SER A 64 -1.53 -11.69 -13.12
N HIS A 65 -2.10 -12.60 -12.34
CA HIS A 65 -2.18 -12.46 -10.88
C HIS A 65 -0.81 -12.16 -10.25
N ASN A 66 0.20 -12.98 -10.54
CA ASN A 66 1.54 -12.83 -9.98
C ASN A 66 2.18 -11.50 -10.38
N SER A 67 2.07 -11.09 -11.65
CA SER A 67 2.67 -9.82 -12.12
C SER A 67 2.01 -8.59 -11.50
N ALA A 68 0.71 -8.66 -11.21
CA ALA A 68 0.02 -7.61 -10.47
C ALA A 68 0.43 -7.58 -9.00
N MET A 69 0.63 -8.74 -8.33
CA MET A 69 1.15 -8.78 -6.96
C MET A 69 2.57 -8.18 -6.87
N GLU A 70 3.44 -8.50 -7.82
CA GLU A 70 4.80 -7.92 -7.91
C GLU A 70 4.77 -6.39 -8.07
N GLU A 71 3.81 -5.86 -8.84
CA GLU A 71 3.63 -4.41 -8.99
C GLU A 71 3.11 -3.75 -7.70
N ILE A 72 2.12 -4.36 -7.03
CA ILE A 72 1.65 -3.89 -5.73
C ILE A 72 2.78 -3.92 -4.69
N ALA A 73 3.61 -4.96 -4.67
CA ALA A 73 4.79 -5.02 -3.83
C ALA A 73 5.77 -3.87 -4.13
N GLY A 74 5.96 -3.51 -5.40
CA GLY A 74 6.72 -2.34 -5.82
C GLY A 74 6.15 -1.03 -5.27
N ILE A 75 4.83 -0.85 -5.38
CA ILE A 75 4.12 0.33 -4.84
C ILE A 75 4.27 0.41 -3.32
N LEU A 76 4.07 -0.70 -2.59
CA LEU A 76 4.24 -0.75 -1.14
C LEU A 76 5.68 -0.42 -0.72
N ARG A 77 6.69 -0.94 -1.43
CA ARG A 77 8.11 -0.58 -1.20
C ARG A 77 8.38 0.91 -1.41
N GLU A 78 7.76 1.51 -2.42
CA GLU A 78 7.90 2.93 -2.68
C GLU A 78 7.20 3.77 -1.59
N LEU A 79 6.00 3.37 -1.16
CA LEU A 79 5.29 3.99 -0.04
C LEU A 79 6.09 3.90 1.26
N ASP A 80 6.70 2.74 1.54
CA ASP A 80 7.57 2.50 2.70
C ASP A 80 8.80 3.43 2.67
N ARG A 81 9.37 3.65 1.48
CA ARG A 81 10.52 4.54 1.26
C ARG A 81 10.18 6.03 1.28
N GLN A 82 8.95 6.40 0.94
CA GLN A 82 8.52 7.80 0.82
C GLN A 82 8.20 8.49 2.15
N ASP A 83 8.39 7.81 3.29
CA ASP A 83 8.30 8.30 4.68
C ASP A 83 7.93 9.80 4.87
N PRO A 84 6.71 10.10 5.37
CA PRO A 84 6.24 11.43 5.74
C PRO A 84 7.12 12.19 6.74
N LEU A 85 8.01 11.53 7.50
CA LEU A 85 8.90 12.22 8.45
C LEU A 85 9.91 13.15 7.75
N LYS A 86 10.21 12.94 6.46
CA LYS A 86 10.97 13.91 5.66
C LYS A 86 10.16 15.13 5.25
N GLN A 87 8.83 15.04 5.16
CA GLN A 87 7.97 16.18 4.83
C GLN A 87 7.51 16.96 6.06
N ILE A 88 7.28 16.29 7.20
CA ILE A 88 6.88 16.94 8.46
C ILE A 88 8.05 17.75 9.05
N ARG A 89 9.30 17.24 8.96
CA ARG A 89 10.49 18.01 9.39
C ARG A 89 10.84 19.18 8.47
N LYS A 90 10.45 19.14 7.19
CA LYS A 90 10.69 20.25 6.25
C LYS A 90 9.68 21.41 6.35
N ARG A 91 8.52 21.21 7.00
CA ARG A 91 7.52 22.28 7.20
C ARG A 91 7.66 23.03 8.53
N LYS A 92 8.65 22.67 9.37
CA LYS A 92 9.01 23.39 10.61
C LYS A 92 10.37 24.11 10.49
N GLY A 93 10.68 24.63 9.31
CA GLY A 93 11.82 25.52 9.05
C GLY A 93 11.33 26.89 8.65
#